data_AF-A0A968JQC8-F1
#
_entry.id   AF-A0A968JQC8-F1
#
_cell.length_a   1.000
_cell.length_b   1.000
_cell.length_c   1.000
_cell.angle_alpha   90.00
_cell.angle_beta   90.00
_cell.angle_gamma   90.00
#
_symmetry.space_group_name_H-M   'P 1'
#
loop_
_entity.id
_entity.type
_entity.pdbx_description
1 polymer ?
#
loop_
_entity_poly.entity_id
_entity_poly.type
_entity_poly.pdbx_seq_one_letter_code
_entity_poly.pdbx_strand_id
1 'polypeptide(L)'
;MNIDRKNLHRRIYFIGLVLLVVSLPFSLFLLSLSMFILGLNWIAEGNLKNKALLIYSRKSILFLVSIYLVHLLGLIFTTNFEYARHDLKIKLPLLILPVIIGTSDELKLTEIKTLFHFFVAAVTTSTLISFVVYLNQHPLQIIDQRDISLFYIAYPVFITCCNEHFYNALYGAIPVF
;
A
#
# COMPACT_ATOMS: atom_id res chain seq x y z
N MET A 1 21.85 -24.91 -13.32
CA MET A 1 21.24 -24.69 -11.99
C MET A 1 20.85 -23.23 -11.68
N ASN A 2 21.38 -22.21 -12.38
CA ASN A 2 21.12 -20.79 -12.07
C ASN A 2 19.77 -20.23 -12.59
N ILE A 3 19.23 -20.84 -13.65
CA ILE A 3 17.98 -20.39 -14.31
C ILE A 3 16.76 -20.65 -13.42
N ASP A 4 16.74 -21.79 -12.72
CA ASP A 4 15.63 -22.16 -11.85
C ASP A 4 15.51 -21.23 -10.63
N ARG A 5 16.65 -20.88 -10.01
CA ARG A 5 16.72 -19.90 -8.91
C ARG A 5 16.21 -18.52 -9.34
N LYS A 6 16.61 -18.03 -10.52
CA LYS A 6 16.14 -16.72 -11.03
C LYS A 6 14.62 -16.72 -11.23
N ASN A 7 14.08 -17.79 -11.83
CA ASN A 7 12.65 -17.94 -12.04
C ASN A 7 11.87 -18.05 -10.72
N LEU A 8 12.43 -18.72 -9.72
CA LEU A 8 11.86 -18.80 -8.37
C LEU A 8 11.76 -17.42 -7.72
N HIS A 9 12.86 -16.66 -7.69
CA HIS A 9 12.85 -15.30 -7.13
C HIS A 9 11.87 -14.38 -7.87
N ARG A 10 11.76 -14.50 -9.20
CA ARG A 10 10.78 -13.76 -9.99
C ARG A 10 9.34 -14.11 -9.63
N ARG A 11 9.03 -15.39 -9.44
CA ARG A 11 7.70 -15.85 -9.01
C ARG A 11 7.35 -15.36 -7.61
N ILE A 12 8.27 -15.50 -6.65
CA ILE A 12 8.07 -15.02 -5.27
C ILE A 12 7.88 -13.49 -5.27
N TYR A 13 8.66 -12.76 -6.06
CA TYR A 13 8.51 -11.32 -6.23
C TYR A 13 7.12 -10.96 -6.76
N PHE A 14 6.65 -11.60 -7.84
CA PHE A 14 5.34 -11.33 -8.41
C PHE A 14 4.19 -11.69 -7.46
N ILE A 15 4.27 -12.84 -6.78
CA ILE A 15 3.29 -13.24 -5.76
C ILE A 15 3.28 -12.24 -4.60
N GLY A 16 4.45 -11.78 -4.16
CA GLY A 16 4.57 -10.76 -3.12
C GLY A 16 3.93 -9.42 -3.53
N LEU A 17 4.04 -9.02 -4.79
CA LEU A 17 3.35 -7.84 -5.33
C LEU A 17 1.84 -8.03 -5.37
N VAL A 18 1.34 -9.19 -5.82
CA VAL A 18 -0.10 -9.49 -5.81
C VAL A 18 -0.63 -9.43 -4.37
N LEU A 19 0.07 -10.06 -3.43
CA LEU A 19 -0.30 -10.06 -2.03
C LEU A 19 -0.32 -8.63 -1.48
N LEU A 20 0.69 -7.81 -1.80
CA LEU A 20 0.75 -6.40 -1.37
C LEU A 20 -0.45 -5.60 -1.85
N VAL A 21 -0.79 -5.74 -3.13
CA VAL A 21 -1.88 -5.02 -3.78
C VAL A 21 -3.24 -5.42 -3.21
N VAL A 22 -3.45 -6.72 -2.96
CA VAL A 22 -4.65 -7.21 -2.27
C VAL A 22 -4.68 -6.76 -0.81
N SER A 23 -3.53 -6.63 -0.16
CA SER A 23 -3.45 -6.21 1.23
C SER A 23 -3.88 -4.77 1.45
N LEU A 24 -3.70 -3.89 0.45
CA LEU A 24 -4.03 -2.47 0.54
C LEU A 24 -5.46 -2.21 1.03
N PRO A 25 -6.53 -2.72 0.38
CA PRO A 25 -7.90 -2.49 0.83
C PRO A 25 -8.35 -3.37 2.00
N PHE A 26 -7.58 -4.42 2.34
CA PHE A 26 -7.86 -5.29 3.47
C PHE A 26 -7.10 -4.78 4.71
N SER A 27 -5.88 -5.25 5.00
CA SER A 27 -5.26 -5.01 6.30
C SER A 27 -3.82 -4.53 6.23
N LEU A 28 -3.48 -3.62 7.15
CA LEU A 28 -2.10 -3.19 7.47
C LEU A 28 -1.20 -4.37 7.87
N PHE A 29 -1.77 -5.42 8.48
CA PHE A 29 -1.02 -6.64 8.82
C PHE A 29 -0.56 -7.40 7.57
N LEU A 30 -1.47 -7.66 6.64
CA LEU A 30 -1.14 -8.35 5.39
C LEU A 30 -0.18 -7.50 4.53
N LEU A 31 -0.31 -6.18 4.58
CA LEU A 31 0.60 -5.26 3.90
C LEU A 31 2.02 -5.41 4.45
N SER A 32 2.17 -5.46 5.78
CA SER A 32 3.46 -5.67 6.44
C SER A 32 4.06 -7.03 6.10
N LEU A 33 3.23 -8.08 6.07
CA LEU A 33 3.66 -9.43 5.67
C LEU A 33 4.16 -9.47 4.22
N SER A 34 3.43 -8.82 3.30
CA SER A 34 3.81 -8.72 1.88
C SER A 34 5.14 -8.00 1.70
N MET A 35 5.33 -6.89 2.42
CA MET A 35 6.59 -6.14 2.44
C MET A 35 7.74 -6.99 2.95
N PHE A 36 7.51 -7.81 3.98
CA PHE A 36 8.52 -8.70 4.52
C PHE A 36 8.93 -9.79 3.52
N ILE A 37 7.95 -10.41 2.84
CA ILE A 37 8.21 -11.40 1.78
C ILE A 37 9.01 -10.78 0.63
N LEU A 38 8.62 -9.60 0.16
CA LEU A 38 9.32 -8.88 -0.89
C LEU A 38 10.75 -8.51 -0.48
N GLY A 39 10.93 -8.00 0.74
CA GLY A 39 12.23 -7.65 1.29
C GLY A 39 13.15 -8.86 1.45
N LEU A 40 12.65 -9.97 2.02
CA LEU A 40 13.41 -11.21 2.16
C LEU A 40 13.80 -11.78 0.81
N ASN A 41 12.88 -11.80 -0.16
CA ASN A 41 13.19 -12.27 -1.51
C ASN A 41 14.24 -11.39 -2.18
N TRP A 42 14.17 -10.07 -2.00
CA TRP A 42 15.15 -9.12 -2.54
C TRP A 42 16.55 -9.33 -1.95
N ILE A 43 16.65 -9.59 -0.65
CA ILE A 43 17.92 -9.94 0.01
C ILE A 43 18.41 -11.31 -0.48
N ALA A 44 17.52 -12.30 -0.56
CA ALA A 44 17.83 -13.67 -0.94
C ALA A 44 18.20 -13.82 -2.43
N GLU A 45 17.71 -12.95 -3.31
CA GLU A 45 18.11 -12.88 -4.72
C GLU A 45 19.60 -12.51 -4.82
N GLY A 46 20.08 -11.67 -3.91
CA GLY A 46 21.47 -11.24 -3.81
C GLY A 46 21.84 -10.17 -4.84
N ASN A 47 23.10 -10.17 -5.28
CA ASN A 47 23.65 -9.16 -6.20
C ASN A 47 23.49 -7.70 -5.70
N LEU A 48 23.67 -7.51 -4.38
CA LEU A 48 23.51 -6.23 -3.71
C LEU A 48 24.42 -5.13 -4.27
N LYS A 49 25.61 -5.49 -4.78
CA LYS A 49 26.54 -4.55 -5.42
C LYS A 49 25.92 -3.92 -6.68
N ASN A 50 25.35 -4.72 -7.57
CA ASN A 50 24.71 -4.21 -8.78
C ASN A 50 23.43 -3.44 -8.44
N LYS A 51 22.65 -3.93 -7.46
CA LYS A 51 21.44 -3.23 -6.98
C LYS A 51 21.77 -1.86 -6.39
N ALA A 52 22.84 -1.75 -5.60
CA ALA A 52 23.33 -0.46 -5.10
C ALA A 52 23.72 0.48 -6.25
N LEU A 53 24.46 -0.01 -7.25
CA LEU A 53 24.82 0.79 -8.43
C LEU A 53 23.59 1.28 -9.21
N LEU A 54 22.55 0.45 -9.33
CA LEU A 54 21.26 0.85 -9.91
C LEU A 54 20.54 1.93 -9.09
N ILE A 55 20.57 1.84 -7.76
CA ILE A 55 20.01 2.87 -6.87
C ILE A 55 20.70 4.22 -7.09
N TYR A 56 22.04 4.24 -7.15
CA TYR A 56 22.81 5.46 -7.41
C TYR A 56 22.60 6.01 -8.83
N SER A 57 22.43 5.12 -9.81
CA SER A 57 22.22 5.52 -11.20
C SER A 57 20.81 6.09 -11.46
N ARG A 58 19.80 5.63 -10.70
CA ARG A 58 18.40 6.05 -10.85
C ARG A 58 18.08 7.24 -9.93
N LYS A 59 18.16 8.45 -10.48
CA LYS A 59 17.89 9.72 -9.77
C LYS A 59 16.57 9.72 -8.98
N SER A 60 15.50 9.12 -9.52
CA SER A 60 14.20 9.05 -8.85
C SER A 60 14.24 8.23 -7.54
N ILE A 61 14.95 7.10 -7.54
CA ILE A 61 15.11 6.27 -6.34
C ILE A 61 16.00 7.00 -5.34
N LEU A 62 17.09 7.60 -5.80
CA LEU A 62 18.00 8.37 -4.96
C LEU A 62 17.30 9.56 -4.27
N PHE A 63 16.40 10.25 -4.98
CA PHE A 63 15.59 11.33 -4.42
C PHE A 63 14.68 10.85 -3.29
N LEU A 64 13.98 9.72 -3.50
CA LEU A 64 13.12 9.11 -2.47
C LEU A 64 13.93 8.65 -1.25
N VAL A 65 15.10 8.06 -1.47
CA VAL A 65 16.03 7.68 -0.41
C VAL A 65 16.51 8.92 0.36
N SER A 66 16.86 9.99 -0.33
CA SER A 66 17.32 11.24 0.29
C SER A 66 16.25 11.87 1.20
N ILE A 67 14.98 11.91 0.76
CA ILE A 67 13.87 12.42 1.58
C ILE A 67 13.74 11.62 2.88
N TYR A 68 13.87 10.30 2.80
CA TYR A 68 13.80 9.45 3.99
C TYR A 68 15.02 9.63 4.90
N LEU A 69 16.21 9.85 4.35
CA LEU A 69 17.42 10.14 5.13
C LEU A 69 17.29 11.45 5.92
N VAL A 70 16.67 12.48 5.36
CA VAL A 70 16.40 13.73 6.09
C VAL A 70 15.51 13.47 7.31
N HIS A 71 14.51 12.61 7.19
CA HIS A 71 13.68 12.20 8.33
C HIS A 71 14.47 11.43 9.38
N LEU A 72 15.42 10.60 8.97
CA LEU A 72 16.31 9.88 9.88
C LEU A 72 17.23 10.85 10.65
N LEU A 73 17.74 11.89 10.00
CA LEU A 73 18.55 12.92 10.66
C LEU A 73 17.70 13.75 11.64
N GLY A 74 16.43 13.98 11.32
CA GLY A 74 15.47 14.61 12.23
C GLY A 74 15.27 13.86 13.55
N LEU A 75 15.47 12.53 13.58
CA LEU A 75 15.39 11.74 14.81
C LEU A 75 16.45 12.13 15.85
N ILE A 76 17.61 12.61 15.41
CA ILE A 76 18.72 12.97 16.32
C ILE A 76 18.33 14.14 17.25
N PHE A 77 17.40 14.98 16.79
CA PHE A 77 16.91 16.15 17.53
C PHE A 77 15.61 15.88 18.31
N THR A 78 15.08 14.65 18.26
CA THR A 78 13.80 14.33 18.88
C THR A 78 13.98 13.63 20.23
N THR A 79 13.17 14.00 21.21
CA THR A 79 13.15 13.37 22.54
C THR A 79 12.09 12.27 22.65
N ASN A 80 11.07 12.29 21.77
CA ASN A 80 9.97 11.32 21.76
C ASN A 80 10.22 10.21 20.73
N PHE A 81 10.96 9.18 21.15
CA PHE A 81 11.28 8.02 20.31
C PHE A 81 10.07 7.12 20.01
N GLU A 82 9.03 7.13 20.86
CA GLU A 82 7.81 6.35 20.61
C GLU A 82 7.07 6.88 19.38
N TYR A 83 6.88 8.19 19.30
CA TYR A 83 6.27 8.84 18.14
C TYR A 83 7.13 8.67 16.88
N ALA A 84 8.45 8.86 17.01
CA ALA A 84 9.37 8.74 15.88
C ALA A 84 9.38 7.34 15.27
N ARG A 85 9.35 6.29 16.09
CA ARG A 85 9.29 4.90 15.63
C ARG A 85 8.01 4.62 14.85
N HIS A 86 6.88 5.19 15.28
CA HIS A 86 5.61 5.06 14.58
C HIS A 86 5.65 5.76 13.22
N ASP A 87 6.16 6.99 13.15
CA ASP A 87 6.29 7.75 11.91
C ASP A 87 7.21 7.06 10.89
N LEU A 88 8.35 6.53 11.36
CA LEU A 88 9.26 5.75 10.51
C LEU A 88 8.60 4.51 9.93
N LYS A 89 7.81 3.78 10.73
CA LYS A 89 7.09 2.57 10.27
C LYS A 89 6.08 2.89 9.17
N ILE A 90 5.38 4.02 9.26
CA ILE A 90 4.39 4.43 8.23
C ILE A 90 5.09 4.84 6.94
N LYS A 91 6.27 5.49 7.03
CA LYS A 91 7.05 5.95 5.87
C LYS A 91 7.92 4.87 5.23
N LEU A 92 8.20 3.80 5.96
CA LEU A 92 9.04 2.68 5.52
C LEU A 92 8.58 2.07 4.17
N PRO A 93 7.28 1.75 3.96
CA PRO A 93 6.84 1.13 2.72
C PRO A 93 6.99 2.04 1.51
N LEU A 94 6.82 3.35 1.71
CA LEU A 94 7.00 4.36 0.67
C LEU A 94 8.44 4.38 0.14
N LEU A 95 9.42 4.04 0.98
CA LEU A 95 10.82 3.92 0.57
C LEU A 95 11.15 2.53 0.00
N ILE A 96 10.73 1.48 0.70
CA ILE A 96 11.15 0.12 0.38
C ILE A 96 10.56 -0.34 -0.96
N LEU A 97 9.31 0.02 -1.26
CA LEU A 97 8.66 -0.36 -2.52
C LEU A 97 9.38 0.14 -3.77
N PRO A 98 9.66 1.44 -3.94
CA PRO A 98 10.37 1.93 -5.12
C PRO A 98 11.80 1.40 -5.21
N VAL A 99 12.45 1.12 -4.07
CA VAL A 99 13.78 0.48 -4.07
C VAL A 99 13.67 -0.96 -4.58
N ILE A 100 12.78 -1.78 -4.03
CA ILE A 100 12.61 -3.18 -4.45
C ILE A 100 12.18 -3.24 -5.91
N ILE A 101 11.15 -2.49 -6.31
CA ILE A 101 10.62 -2.50 -7.68
C ILE A 101 11.65 -1.95 -8.66
N GLY A 102 12.36 -0.88 -8.30
CA GLY A 102 13.33 -0.22 -9.16
C GLY A 102 14.67 -0.95 -9.33
N THR A 103 14.95 -1.95 -8.49
CA THR A 103 16.19 -2.76 -8.53
C THR A 103 15.94 -4.26 -8.78
N SER A 104 14.68 -4.65 -8.97
CA SER A 104 14.29 -5.98 -9.42
C SER A 104 14.08 -5.99 -10.93
N ASP A 105 13.92 -7.18 -11.51
CA ASP A 105 13.62 -7.33 -12.94
C ASP A 105 12.37 -6.51 -13.32
N GLU A 106 12.39 -5.86 -14.48
CA GLU A 106 11.29 -5.00 -14.95
C GLU A 106 9.98 -5.77 -15.08
N LEU A 107 8.88 -5.14 -14.67
CA LEU A 107 7.53 -5.71 -14.77
C LEU A 107 7.02 -5.59 -16.21
N LYS A 108 6.49 -6.69 -16.75
CA LYS A 108 5.84 -6.67 -18.06
C LYS A 108 4.48 -5.98 -17.95
N LEU A 109 4.03 -5.34 -19.03
CA LEU A 109 2.70 -4.74 -19.08
C LEU A 109 1.58 -5.73 -18.75
N THR A 110 1.74 -7.01 -19.10
CA THR A 110 0.79 -8.07 -18.73
C THR A 110 0.73 -8.30 -17.23
N GLU A 111 1.88 -8.32 -16.55
CA GLU A 111 1.96 -8.49 -15.09
C GLU A 111 1.35 -7.28 -14.37
N ILE A 112 1.61 -6.06 -14.86
CA ILE A 112 1.03 -4.83 -14.33
C ILE A 112 -0.50 -4.87 -14.48
N LYS A 113 -1.03 -5.24 -15.65
CA LYS A 113 -2.48 -5.40 -15.87
C LYS A 113 -3.09 -6.42 -14.91
N THR A 114 -2.41 -7.55 -14.69
CA THR A 114 -2.85 -8.56 -13.72
C THR A 114 -2.88 -8.00 -12.30
N LEU A 115 -1.86 -7.26 -11.88
CA LEU A 115 -1.85 -6.59 -10.56
C LEU A 115 -3.02 -5.63 -10.41
N PHE A 116 -3.30 -4.81 -11.43
CA PHE A 116 -4.47 -3.93 -11.44
C PHE A 116 -5.79 -4.70 -11.33
N HIS A 117 -5.91 -5.84 -12.00
CA HIS A 117 -7.13 -6.65 -11.91
C HIS A 117 -7.35 -7.20 -10.49
N PHE A 118 -6.30 -7.71 -9.84
CA PHE A 118 -6.36 -8.13 -8.45
C PHE A 118 -6.65 -6.97 -7.50
N PHE A 119 -6.08 -5.78 -7.76
CA PHE A 119 -6.38 -4.58 -6.99
C PHE A 119 -7.86 -4.22 -7.04
N VAL A 120 -8.42 -4.13 -8.25
CA VAL A 120 -9.83 -3.77 -8.46
C VAL A 120 -10.72 -4.81 -7.80
N ALA A 121 -10.46 -6.11 -8.00
CA ALA A 121 -11.21 -7.18 -7.35
C ALA A 121 -11.16 -7.06 -5.81
N ALA A 122 -9.97 -6.83 -5.23
CA ALA A 122 -9.81 -6.68 -3.79
C ALA A 122 -10.60 -5.47 -3.25
N VAL A 123 -10.52 -4.31 -3.92
CA VAL A 123 -11.29 -3.12 -3.55
C VAL A 123 -12.79 -3.41 -3.64
N THR A 124 -13.27 -4.00 -4.73
CA THR A 124 -14.69 -4.35 -4.90
C THR A 124 -15.17 -5.28 -3.78
N THR A 125 -14.39 -6.30 -3.42
CA THR A 125 -14.76 -7.19 -2.31
C THR A 125 -14.79 -6.48 -0.96
N SER A 126 -13.81 -5.61 -0.68
CA SER A 126 -13.76 -4.82 0.56
C SER A 126 -14.95 -3.88 0.67
N THR A 127 -15.32 -3.24 -0.45
CA THR A 127 -16.52 -2.40 -0.54
C THR A 127 -17.80 -3.19 -0.32
N LEU A 128 -17.95 -4.36 -0.95
CA LEU A 128 -19.14 -5.22 -0.77
C LEU A 128 -19.28 -5.68 0.68
N ILE A 129 -18.18 -6.09 1.33
CA ILE A 129 -18.18 -6.47 2.74
C ILE A 129 -18.64 -5.30 3.61
N SER A 130 -18.07 -4.11 3.39
CA SER A 130 -18.42 -2.89 4.12
C SER A 130 -19.89 -2.52 3.93
N PHE A 131 -20.41 -2.66 2.71
CA PHE A 131 -21.82 -2.42 2.39
C PHE A 131 -22.76 -3.39 3.11
N VAL A 132 -22.43 -4.68 3.15
CA VAL A 132 -23.24 -5.69 3.88
C VAL A 132 -23.22 -5.42 5.39
N VAL A 133 -22.06 -5.05 5.96
CA VAL A 133 -21.98 -4.68 7.39
C VAL A 133 -22.86 -3.47 7.70
N TYR A 134 -22.84 -2.45 6.84
CA TYR A 134 -23.68 -1.26 6.97
C TYR A 134 -25.18 -1.59 6.97
N LEU A 135 -25.63 -2.44 6.04
CA LEU A 135 -27.05 -2.84 5.96
C LEU A 135 -27.54 -3.64 7.18
N ASN A 136 -26.64 -4.34 7.88
CA ASN A 136 -26.98 -5.15 9.05
C ASN A 136 -26.93 -4.37 10.38
N GLN A 137 -26.50 -3.10 10.39
CA GLN A 137 -26.38 -2.28 11.60
C GLN A 137 -27.30 -1.05 11.57
N HIS A 138 -28.45 -1.15 12.25
CA HIS A 138 -29.26 -0.03 12.76
C HIS A 138 -29.61 -0.32 14.24
N PRO A 139 -29.57 0.63 15.20
CA PRO A 139 -28.76 1.82 15.41
C PRO A 139 -27.83 1.64 16.64
N LEU A 140 -26.52 1.57 16.47
CA LEU A 140 -25.59 1.75 17.58
C LEU A 140 -24.71 2.96 17.27
N GLN A 141 -25.08 4.08 17.89
CA GLN A 141 -24.24 5.24 18.21
C GLN A 141 -22.92 5.32 17.44
N ILE A 142 -22.99 5.75 16.17
CA ILE A 142 -21.83 6.20 15.42
C ILE A 142 -21.49 7.61 15.95
N ILE A 143 -20.83 7.67 17.11
CA ILE A 143 -20.35 8.92 17.72
C ILE A 143 -18.94 9.27 17.20
N ASP A 144 -18.23 8.31 16.59
CA ASP A 144 -16.95 8.56 15.91
C ASP A 144 -16.93 7.84 14.55
N GLN A 145 -16.74 8.59 13.46
CA GLN A 145 -16.65 8.10 12.08
C GLN A 145 -15.49 7.09 11.86
N ARG A 146 -14.67 6.88 12.89
CA ARG A 146 -13.50 6.00 12.89
C ARG A 146 -13.79 4.58 13.38
N ASP A 147 -14.93 4.30 14.01
CA ASP A 147 -15.24 2.96 14.56
C ASP A 147 -15.89 1.98 13.56
N ILE A 148 -16.27 2.46 12.37
CA ILE A 148 -16.74 1.61 11.26
C ILE A 148 -15.55 1.00 10.48
N SER A 149 -14.31 1.39 10.83
CA SER A 149 -13.09 1.07 10.07
C SER A 149 -12.56 -0.34 10.34
N LEU A 150 -13.29 -1.36 9.88
CA LEU A 150 -12.78 -2.74 9.85
C LEU A 150 -11.50 -2.84 8.99
N PHE A 151 -11.35 -1.96 7.99
CA PHE A 151 -10.17 -1.84 7.13
C PHE A 151 -9.78 -0.36 6.87
N TYR A 152 -8.73 0.10 7.55
CA TYR A 152 -8.27 1.50 7.63
C TYR A 152 -7.96 2.22 6.30
N ILE A 153 -7.85 1.50 5.17
CA ILE A 153 -7.34 2.04 3.89
C ILE A 153 -8.43 2.13 2.79
N ALA A 154 -9.55 1.40 2.92
CA ALA A 154 -10.61 1.35 1.89
C ALA A 154 -11.60 2.54 1.95
N TYR A 155 -11.58 3.33 3.02
CA TYR A 155 -12.55 4.39 3.32
C TYR A 155 -12.62 5.55 2.29
N PRO A 156 -11.52 6.12 1.76
CA PRO A 156 -11.63 7.38 1.03
C PRO A 156 -12.24 7.24 -0.36
N VAL A 157 -12.04 6.12 -1.08
CA VAL A 157 -12.49 6.02 -2.49
C VAL A 157 -14.01 5.82 -2.60
N PHE A 158 -14.60 4.99 -1.73
CA PHE A 158 -16.03 4.68 -1.81
C PHE A 158 -16.90 5.79 -1.21
N ILE A 159 -16.49 6.41 -0.10
CA ILE A 159 -17.28 7.49 0.53
C ILE A 159 -17.21 8.77 -0.28
N THR A 160 -16.12 9.12 -0.97
CA THR A 160 -16.18 10.28 -1.88
C THR A 160 -17.24 10.08 -2.97
N CYS A 161 -17.31 8.90 -3.58
CA CYS A 161 -18.33 8.60 -4.59
C CYS A 161 -19.75 8.54 -4.01
N CYS A 162 -19.96 7.87 -2.87
CA CYS A 162 -21.28 7.73 -2.27
C CYS A 162 -21.80 9.01 -1.60
N ASN A 163 -20.93 9.76 -0.94
CA ASN A 163 -21.30 11.00 -0.25
C ASN A 163 -21.62 12.10 -1.28
N GLU A 164 -20.92 12.14 -2.41
CA GLU A 164 -21.23 13.07 -3.51
C GLU A 164 -22.57 12.72 -4.20
N HIS A 165 -22.83 11.43 -4.46
CA HIS A 165 -24.13 11.01 -5.02
C HIS A 165 -25.30 11.16 -4.05
N PHE A 166 -25.10 10.88 -2.75
CA PHE A 166 -26.13 11.05 -1.73
C PHE A 166 -26.39 12.53 -1.43
N TYR A 167 -25.35 13.37 -1.37
CA TYR A 167 -25.47 14.82 -1.24
C TYR A 167 -26.19 15.44 -2.45
N ASN A 168 -25.83 15.05 -3.67
CA ASN A 168 -26.52 15.51 -4.88
C ASN A 168 -27.97 15.01 -4.96
N ALA A 169 -28.28 13.83 -4.44
CA ALA A 169 -29.65 13.32 -4.36
C ALA A 169 -30.50 14.04 -3.30
N LEU A 170 -29.90 14.46 -2.16
CA LEU A 170 -30.58 15.20 -1.10
C LEU A 170 -30.75 16.69 -1.41
N TYR A 171 -29.70 17.36 -1.89
CA TYR A 171 -29.72 18.80 -2.18
C TYR A 171 -30.19 19.13 -3.61
N GLY A 172 -30.16 18.19 -4.54
CA GLY A 172 -30.81 18.33 -5.85
C GLY A 172 -32.33 18.21 -5.82
N ALA A 173 -32.91 17.75 -4.69
CA ALA A 173 -34.35 17.58 -4.50
C ALA A 173 -35.01 18.72 -3.70
N ILE A 174 -34.22 19.67 -3.17
CA ILE A 174 -34.75 20.85 -2.47
C ILE A 174 -34.72 22.01 -3.48
N PRO A 175 -35.86 22.42 -4.06
CA PRO A 175 -35.90 23.64 -4.85
C PRO A 175 -35.55 24.80 -3.92
N VAL A 176 -34.43 25.46 -4.21
CA VAL A 176 -34.08 26.75 -3.59
C VAL A 176 -35.16 27.75 -4.01
N PHE A 177 -36.07 28.06 -3.09
CA PHE A 177 -36.94 29.23 -3.13
C PHE A 177 -36.46 30.23 -2.07
#